data_AF-A0A2V6RRI8-F1
#
_entry.id   AF-A0A2V6RRI8-F1
#
_cell.length_a   1.000
_cell.length_b   1.000
_cell.length_c   1.000
_cell.angle_alpha   90.00
_cell.angle_beta   90.00
_cell.angle_gamma   90.00
#
_symmetry.space_group_name_H-M   'P 1'
#
loop_
_entity.id
_entity.type
_entity.pdbx_description
1 polymer ?
#
loop_
_entity_poly.entity_id
_entity_poly.type
_entity_poly.pdbx_seq_one_letter_code
_entity_poly.pdbx_strand_id
1 'polypeptide(L)'
;MHPGWPLLVGRAMVRASWETIFTHTAEIRFTLSDVRPSSHGDLAWVTCTEHILTEHQDRIAVTAVLTTNLFERDGDRWRMVHHHASHIFGPPAPAPDTMTA
;
A
#
# COMPACT_ATOMS: atom_id res chain seq x y z
N MET A 1 -6.47 -3.99 4.02
CA MET A 1 -6.15 -5.41 3.84
C MET A 1 -4.66 -5.50 3.62
N HIS A 2 -3.97 -6.10 4.58
CA HIS A 2 -2.54 -6.41 4.43
C HIS A 2 -2.38 -7.59 3.48
N PRO A 3 -1.23 -7.73 2.80
CA PRO A 3 -0.98 -8.85 1.90
C PRO A 3 -1.19 -10.19 2.62
N GLY A 4 -2.12 -11.01 2.12
CA GLY A 4 -2.44 -12.33 2.67
C GLY A 4 -3.28 -12.34 3.96
N TRP A 5 -3.69 -11.18 4.50
CA TRP A 5 -4.52 -11.11 5.70
C TRP A 5 -6.02 -11.10 5.36
N PRO A 6 -6.89 -11.54 6.29
CA PRO A 6 -8.34 -11.42 6.12
C PRO A 6 -8.80 -9.96 6.09
N LEU A 7 -10.07 -9.76 5.70
CA LEU A 7 -10.70 -8.44 5.73
C LEU A 7 -10.72 -7.86 7.15
N LEU A 8 -10.27 -6.62 7.28
CA LEU A 8 -10.30 -5.84 8.52
C LEU A 8 -11.25 -4.65 8.33
N VAL A 9 -12.28 -4.55 9.18
CA VAL A 9 -13.31 -3.51 9.09
C VAL A 9 -13.35 -2.69 10.38
N GLY A 10 -13.43 -1.37 10.23
CA GLY A 10 -13.52 -0.44 11.35
C GLY A 10 -12.17 -0.10 11.98
N ARG A 11 -12.14 1.07 12.63
CA ARG A 11 -10.90 1.68 13.17
C ARG A 11 -10.18 0.80 14.18
N ALA A 12 -10.90 0.07 15.03
CA ALA A 12 -10.29 -0.76 16.07
C ALA A 12 -9.47 -1.92 15.48
N MET A 13 -10.05 -2.68 14.53
CA MET A 13 -9.35 -3.79 13.88
C MET A 13 -8.18 -3.30 13.02
N VAL A 14 -8.37 -2.20 12.29
CA VAL A 14 -7.29 -1.58 11.50
C VAL A 14 -6.14 -1.16 12.40
N ARG A 15 -6.41 -0.46 13.51
CA ARG A 15 -5.40 -0.03 14.47
C ARG A 15 -4.64 -1.22 15.08
N ALA A 16 -5.35 -2.24 15.56
CA ALA A 16 -4.73 -3.43 16.14
C ALA A 16 -3.81 -4.17 15.16
N SER A 17 -4.16 -4.19 13.86
CA SER A 17 -3.31 -4.80 12.84
C SER A 17 -1.99 -4.04 12.63
N TRP A 18 -2.04 -2.70 12.62
CA TRP A 18 -0.84 -1.87 12.51
C TRP A 18 0.02 -1.94 13.76
N GLU A 19 -0.60 -1.96 14.95
CA GLU A 19 0.13 -2.19 16.21
C GLU A 19 0.88 -3.52 16.17
N THR A 20 0.25 -4.58 15.63
CA THR A 20 0.91 -5.88 15.46
C THR A 20 2.12 -5.78 14.52
N ILE A 21 1.97 -5.12 13.36
CA ILE A 21 3.08 -4.93 12.41
C ILE A 21 4.23 -4.16 13.07
N PHE A 22 3.94 -3.02 13.70
CA PHE A 22 4.98 -2.17 14.30
C PHE A 22 5.64 -2.79 15.53
N THR A 23 4.92 -3.60 16.31
CA THR A 23 5.50 -4.28 17.47
C THR A 23 6.54 -5.33 17.06
N HIS A 24 6.38 -5.93 15.87
CA HIS A 24 7.23 -7.03 15.39
C HIS A 24 8.20 -6.61 14.28
N THR A 25 8.35 -5.31 14.01
CA THR A 25 9.23 -4.82 12.93
C THR A 25 10.10 -3.70 13.48
N ALA A 26 11.42 -3.89 13.50
CA ALA A 26 12.36 -2.90 14.04
C ALA A 26 12.47 -1.68 13.12
N GLU A 27 12.58 -1.93 11.81
CA GLU A 27 12.48 -0.90 10.78
C GLU A 27 11.56 -1.36 9.65
N ILE A 28 10.69 -0.47 9.20
CA ILE A 28 9.93 -0.64 7.96
C ILE A 28 10.13 0.58 7.05
N ARG A 29 10.52 0.33 5.81
CA ARG A 29 10.77 1.37 4.80
C ARG A 29 10.04 1.04 3.52
N PHE A 30 9.32 2.04 3.01
CA PHE A 30 8.59 1.96 1.75
C PHE A 30 9.30 2.80 0.70
N THR A 31 9.57 2.20 -0.45
CA THR A 31 9.89 2.93 -1.69
C THR A 31 8.75 2.69 -2.67
N LEU A 32 8.18 3.76 -3.22
CA LEU A 32 7.03 3.66 -4.11
C LEU A 32 7.46 3.71 -5.57
N SER A 33 6.91 2.83 -6.41
CA SER A 33 6.97 2.94 -7.87
C SER A 33 5.57 2.90 -8.46
N ASP A 34 5.45 3.24 -9.75
CA ASP A 34 4.19 3.14 -10.51
C ASP A 34 3.01 3.88 -9.85
N VAL A 35 3.30 5.02 -9.20
CA VAL A 35 2.31 5.80 -8.48
C VAL A 35 1.34 6.45 -9.47
N ARG A 36 0.08 6.02 -9.41
CA ARG A 36 -1.00 6.48 -10.30
C ARG A 36 -2.16 7.04 -9.47
N PRO A 37 -2.15 8.36 -9.18
CA PRO A 37 -3.27 9.01 -8.54
C PRO A 37 -4.42 9.24 -9.52
N SER A 38 -5.65 9.20 -9.03
CA SER A 38 -6.86 9.54 -9.76
C SER A 38 -7.93 10.03 -8.78
N SER A 39 -8.89 10.82 -9.26
CA SER A 39 -9.94 11.37 -8.41
C SER A 39 -11.22 11.66 -9.17
N HIS A 40 -12.34 11.55 -8.48
CA HIS A 40 -13.66 11.98 -8.95
C HIS A 40 -14.46 12.54 -7.77
N GLY A 41 -14.76 13.84 -7.81
CA GLY A 41 -15.43 14.54 -6.71
C GLY A 41 -14.62 14.46 -5.41
N ASP A 42 -15.26 13.99 -4.35
CA ASP A 42 -14.68 13.84 -3.00
C ASP A 42 -14.04 12.46 -2.76
N LEU A 43 -13.88 11.66 -3.81
CA LEU A 43 -13.19 10.37 -3.77
C LEU A 43 -11.90 10.45 -4.60
N ALA A 44 -10.80 9.99 -4.03
CA ALA A 44 -9.53 9.79 -4.72
C ALA A 44 -9.03 8.37 -4.50
N TRP A 45 -8.25 7.86 -5.44
CA TRP A 45 -7.53 6.61 -5.27
C TRP A 45 -6.11 6.71 -5.83
N VAL A 46 -5.21 5.97 -5.20
CA VAL A 46 -3.83 5.82 -5.64
C VAL A 46 -3.56 4.34 -5.79
N THR A 47 -3.19 3.92 -6.99
CA THR A 47 -2.55 2.62 -7.18
C THR A 47 -1.04 2.81 -7.25
N CYS A 48 -0.29 1.90 -6.63
CA CYS A 48 1.18 1.91 -6.70
C CYS A 48 1.76 0.53 -6.41
N THR A 49 3.04 0.39 -6.68
CA THR A 49 3.87 -0.70 -6.16
C THR A 49 4.59 -0.19 -4.92
N GLU A 50 4.44 -0.89 -3.80
CA GLU A 50 5.16 -0.63 -2.55
C GLU A 50 6.30 -1.65 -2.43
N HIS A 51 7.54 -1.15 -2.52
CA HIS A 51 8.74 -1.92 -2.21
C HIS A 51 9.03 -1.77 -0.72
N ILE A 52 8.79 -2.83 0.03
CA ILE A 52 8.84 -2.84 1.49
C ILE A 52 10.13 -3.53 1.91
N LEU A 53 10.99 -2.76 2.57
CA LEU A 53 12.12 -3.30 3.33
C LEU A 53 11.68 -3.40 4.79
N THR A 54 11.89 -4.56 5.38
CA THR A 54 11.67 -4.81 6.81
C THR A 54 12.95 -5.35 7.45
N GLU A 55 13.23 -4.89 8.66
CA GLU A 55 14.30 -5.42 9.50
C GLU A 55 13.71 -6.02 10.78
N HIS A 56 14.13 -7.25 11.10
CA HIS A 56 13.79 -7.92 12.35
C HIS A 56 14.91 -8.87 12.79
N GLN A 57 15.44 -8.69 14.01
CA GLN A 57 16.53 -9.50 14.58
C GLN A 57 17.74 -9.62 13.63
N ASP A 58 18.24 -8.48 13.14
CA ASP A 58 19.37 -8.37 12.20
C ASP A 58 19.13 -9.07 10.84
N ARG A 59 17.88 -9.41 10.51
CA ARG A 59 17.50 -9.97 9.20
C ARG A 59 16.73 -8.93 8.40
N ILE A 60 17.20 -8.68 7.19
CA ILE A 60 16.55 -7.81 6.22
C ILE A 60 15.71 -8.66 5.26
N ALA A 61 14.45 -8.29 5.08
CA ALA A 61 13.58 -8.85 4.05
C ALA A 61 13.08 -7.74 3.14
N VAL A 62 13.07 -8.01 1.83
CA VAL A 62 12.54 -7.11 0.80
C VAL A 62 11.40 -7.80 0.07
N THR A 63 10.26 -7.13 -0.04
CA THR A 63 9.10 -7.61 -0.79
C THR A 63 8.48 -6.47 -1.60
N ALA A 64 7.73 -6.81 -2.64
CA ALA A 64 6.96 -5.86 -3.42
C ALA A 64 5.48 -6.26 -3.41
N VAL A 65 4.62 -5.28 -3.20
CA VAL A 65 3.17 -5.46 -3.20
C VAL A 65 2.51 -4.42 -4.07
N LEU A 66 1.40 -4.79 -4.72
CA LEU A 66 0.53 -3.84 -5.41
C LEU A 66 -0.51 -3.33 -4.43
N THR A 67 -0.71 -2.02 -4.38
CA THR A 67 -1.68 -1.43 -3.48
C THR A 67 -2.70 -0.56 -4.20
N THR A 68 -3.90 -0.52 -3.63
CA THR A 68 -4.97 0.41 -3.98
C THR A 68 -5.40 1.10 -2.70
N ASN A 69 -5.18 2.41 -2.64
CA ASN A 69 -5.46 3.28 -1.50
C ASN A 69 -6.58 4.25 -1.87
N LEU A 70 -7.74 4.17 -1.24
CA LEU A 70 -8.83 5.13 -1.44
C LEU A 70 -8.83 6.16 -0.33
N PHE A 71 -9.14 7.39 -0.72
CA PHE A 71 -9.24 8.53 0.15
C PHE A 71 -10.56 9.24 -0.08
N GLU A 72 -11.21 9.64 1.00
CA GLU A 72 -12.39 10.50 0.98
C GLU A 72 -12.01 11.89 1.51
N ARG A 73 -12.55 12.94 0.90
CA ARG A 73 -12.35 14.32 1.34
C ARG A 73 -13.29 14.63 2.49
N ASP A 74 -12.73 15.03 3.63
CA ASP A 74 -13.47 15.55 4.78
C ASP A 74 -12.88 16.92 5.14
N GLY A 75 -13.59 17.96 4.70
CA GLY A 75 -13.16 19.36 4.73
C GLY A 75 -11.99 19.63 3.78
N ASP A 76 -10.91 20.18 4.33
CA ASP A 76 -9.66 20.46 3.63
C ASP A 76 -8.68 19.25 3.62
N ARG A 77 -9.08 18.11 4.19
CA ARG A 77 -8.21 16.95 4.40
C ARG A 77 -8.71 15.72 3.64
N TRP A 78 -7.76 15.02 3.03
CA TRP A 78 -7.95 13.67 2.55
C TRP A 78 -7.71 12.67 3.67
N ARG A 79 -8.66 11.75 3.89
CA ARG A 79 -8.54 10.66 4.85
C ARG A 79 -8.59 9.34 4.10
N MET A 80 -7.66 8.43 4.41
CA MET A 80 -7.70 7.09 3.83
C MET A 80 -8.92 6.34 4.38
N VAL A 81 -9.77 5.85 3.47
CA VAL A 81 -10.98 5.09 3.79
C VAL A 81 -10.86 3.61 3.42
N HIS A 82 -9.92 3.28 2.52
CA HIS A 82 -9.61 1.90 2.16
C HIS A 82 -8.13 1.77 1.81
N HIS A 83 -7.53 0.67 2.25
CA HIS A 83 -6.21 0.22 1.82
C HIS A 83 -6.33 -1.26 1.49
N HIS A 84 -5.83 -1.67 0.33
CA HIS A 84 -5.69 -3.08 -0.04
C HIS A 84 -4.33 -3.26 -0.69
N ALA A 85 -3.52 -4.14 -0.12
CA ALA A 85 -2.26 -4.59 -0.67
C ALA A 85 -2.30 -6.09 -0.98
N SER A 86 -1.68 -6.49 -2.10
CA SER A 86 -1.58 -7.90 -2.53
C SER A 86 -0.18 -8.25 -3.02
N HIS A 87 0.26 -9.48 -2.77
CA HIS A 87 1.52 -10.00 -3.31
C HIS A 87 1.51 -10.07 -4.84
N ILE A 88 2.67 -9.84 -5.44
CA ILE A 88 2.91 -9.98 -6.88
C ILE A 88 3.47 -11.38 -7.13
N PHE A 89 2.71 -12.24 -7.83
CA PHE A 89 3.14 -13.60 -8.21
C PHE A 89 3.34 -13.77 -9.71
N GLY A 90 3.09 -12.73 -10.50
CA GLY A 90 3.21 -12.75 -11.97
C GLY A 90 4.58 -12.28 -12.46
N PRO A 91 4.90 -12.52 -13.75
CA PRO A 91 6.06 -11.91 -14.39
C PRO A 91 5.96 -10.38 -14.34
N PRO A 92 7.10 -9.66 -14.39
CA PRO A 92 7.09 -8.20 -14.43
C PRO A 92 6.21 -7.69 -15.57
N ALA A 93 5.51 -6.57 -15.32
CA ALA A 93 4.71 -5.93 -16.36
C ALA A 93 5.62 -5.55 -17.54
N PRO A 94 5.12 -5.64 -18.80
CA PRO A 94 5.85 -5.12 -19.93
C PRO A 94 6.15 -3.63 -19.71
N ALA A 95 7.32 -3.19 -20.19
CA ALA A 95 7.68 -1.78 -20.16
C ALA A 95 6.56 -0.96 -20.84
N PRO A 96 6.23 0.23 -20.32
CA PRO A 96 5.25 1.08 -20.98
C PRO A 96 5.71 1.33 -22.42
N ASP A 97 4.80 1.18 -23.38
CA ASP A 97 5.07 1.55 -24.77
C ASP A 97 5.61 2.98 -24.76
N THR A 98 6.81 3.16 -25.30
CA THR A 98 7.35 4.49 -25.59
C THR A 98 6.38 5.11 -26.58
N MET A 99 5.45 5.92 -26.08
CA MET A 99 4.50 6.63 -26.91
C MET A 99 5.32 7.63 -27.73
N THR A 100 5.69 7.22 -28.95
CA THR A 100 6.22 8.12 -29.97
C THR A 100 5.14 9.16 -30.23
N ALA A 101 5.41 10.38 -29.77
CA ALA A 101 4.67 11.57 -30.16
C ALA A 101 4.79 11.81 -31.67
#